data_AF-A0A923K2D2-F1
#
_entry.id   AF-A0A923K2D2-F1
#
_cell.length_a   1.000
_cell.length_b   1.000
_cell.length_c   1.000
_cell.angle_alpha   90.00
_cell.angle_beta   90.00
_cell.angle_gamma   90.00
#
_symmetry.space_group_name_H-M   'P 1'
#
loop_
_entity.id
_entity.type
_entity.pdbx_description
1 polymer ?
#
loop_
_entity_poly.entity_id
_entity_poly.type
_entity_poly.pdbx_seq_one_letter_code
_entity_poly.pdbx_strand_id
1 'polypeptide(L)'
;MTAPSTERAALRSQRLNQVTHAPHTELDALVKSHKPFDSRESFARFVVAQYLFQSELQALYTDPQLIAIVPDLAARCRAEQARLDLADLDTEVPAPFAGALGKPSLGEALGWIFVSEGSKLGAAFLIKRAVALELSETFGARHLGEPAGGRAEGWKQFTRILDSLDLSPEEDAAAERGAVAAFERFTELLKHAYAADAALA
;
A
#
# COMPACT_ATOMS: atom_id res chain seq x y z
N MET A 1 14.19 24.62 -39.50
CA MET A 1 12.84 24.40 -38.92
C MET A 1 12.53 22.94 -39.17
N THR A 2 12.51 22.05 -38.20
CA THR A 2 11.80 22.04 -36.91
C THR A 2 12.63 21.26 -35.88
N ALA A 3 12.69 21.75 -34.64
CA ALA A 3 13.34 21.05 -33.54
C ALA A 3 12.57 19.76 -33.21
N PRO A 4 13.24 18.67 -32.77
CA PRO A 4 12.52 17.57 -32.16
C PRO A 4 11.95 18.06 -30.83
N SER A 5 10.62 18.09 -30.72
CA SER A 5 9.96 18.19 -29.42
C SER A 5 10.28 16.92 -28.65
N THR A 6 11.38 16.91 -27.90
CA THR A 6 11.55 15.98 -26.78
C THR A 6 10.52 16.37 -25.74
N GLU A 7 9.31 15.85 -25.89
CA GLU A 7 8.42 15.63 -24.76
C GLU A 7 9.27 14.85 -23.75
N ARG A 8 9.68 15.54 -22.68
CA ARG A 8 10.57 14.99 -21.68
C ARG A 8 9.87 13.74 -21.17
N ALA A 9 10.41 12.55 -21.44
CA ALA A 9 9.78 11.30 -21.06
C ALA A 9 9.34 11.41 -19.60
N ALA A 10 8.04 11.24 -19.34
CA ALA A 10 7.48 11.42 -18.02
C ALA A 10 8.21 10.52 -17.03
N LEU A 11 8.46 11.04 -15.82
CA LEU A 11 9.14 10.26 -14.77
C LEU A 11 8.35 8.98 -14.48
N ARG A 12 9.04 7.90 -14.10
CA ARG A 12 8.41 6.60 -13.81
C ARG A 12 7.31 6.73 -12.77
N SER A 13 7.58 7.46 -11.68
CA SER A 13 6.61 7.77 -10.64
C SER A 13 5.38 8.52 -11.16
N GLN A 14 5.52 9.37 -12.18
CA GLN A 14 4.39 10.08 -12.81
C GLN A 14 3.55 9.14 -13.67
N ARG A 15 4.18 8.25 -14.45
CA ARG A 15 3.47 7.24 -15.23
C ARG A 15 2.71 6.27 -14.34
N LEU A 16 3.34 5.80 -13.26
CA LEU A 16 2.69 4.97 -12.24
C LEU A 16 1.47 5.66 -11.64
N ASN A 17 1.60 6.92 -11.21
CA ASN A 17 0.44 7.70 -10.72
C ASN A 17 -0.69 7.79 -11.76
N GLN A 18 -0.35 7.97 -13.04
CA GLN A 18 -1.33 8.07 -14.11
C GLN A 18 -2.09 6.76 -14.32
N VAL A 19 -1.38 5.62 -14.44
CA VAL A 19 -2.02 4.32 -14.66
C VAL A 19 -2.81 3.85 -13.44
N THR A 20 -2.42 4.24 -12.23
CA THR A 20 -3.13 3.88 -10.99
C THR A 20 -4.24 4.86 -10.60
N HIS A 21 -4.46 5.96 -11.33
CA HIS A 21 -5.43 6.97 -10.94
C HIS A 21 -6.87 6.41 -10.84
N ALA A 22 -7.31 5.64 -11.84
CA ALA A 22 -8.63 5.03 -11.83
C ALA A 22 -8.77 3.97 -10.73
N PRO A 23 -7.87 2.97 -10.62
CA PRO A 23 -7.89 2.01 -9.51
C PRO A 23 -7.88 2.65 -8.11
N HIS A 24 -7.08 3.72 -7.92
CA HIS A 24 -7.07 4.47 -6.67
C HIS A 24 -8.42 5.11 -6.35
N THR A 25 -9.06 5.73 -7.35
CA THR A 25 -10.36 6.39 -7.18
C THR A 25 -11.45 5.37 -6.82
N GLU A 26 -11.47 4.23 -7.49
CA GLU A 26 -12.42 3.14 -7.20
C GLU A 26 -12.19 2.56 -5.80
N LEU A 27 -10.94 2.35 -5.42
CA LEU A 27 -10.61 1.85 -4.09
C LEU A 27 -11.02 2.83 -2.98
N ASP A 28 -10.77 4.14 -3.14
CA ASP A 28 -11.19 5.15 -2.17
C ASP A 28 -12.73 5.17 -1.99
N ALA A 29 -13.48 5.06 -3.09
CA ALA A 29 -14.94 4.95 -3.03
C ALA A 29 -15.40 3.68 -2.30
N LEU A 30 -14.74 2.55 -2.56
CA LEU A 30 -15.05 1.27 -1.89
C LEU A 30 -14.77 1.35 -0.38
N VAL A 31 -13.60 1.86 0.01
CA VAL A 31 -13.25 2.10 1.43
C VAL A 31 -14.29 2.98 2.11
N LYS A 32 -14.74 4.07 1.46
CA LYS A 32 -15.79 4.94 2.00
C LYS A 32 -17.12 4.21 2.18
N SER A 33 -17.50 3.35 1.23
CA SER A 33 -18.76 2.60 1.28
C SER A 33 -18.85 1.62 2.46
N HIS A 34 -17.71 1.07 2.88
CA HIS A 34 -17.59 0.19 4.06
C HIS A 34 -17.56 0.93 5.40
N LYS A 35 -17.47 2.26 5.38
CA LYS A 35 -17.48 3.13 6.58
C LYS A 35 -16.55 2.65 7.71
N PRO A 36 -15.24 2.50 7.46
CA PRO A 36 -14.26 1.96 8.42
C PRO A 36 -14.14 2.75 9.73
N PHE A 37 -14.73 3.94 9.84
CA PHE A 37 -14.61 4.80 11.01
C PHE A 37 -15.95 4.99 11.75
N ASP A 38 -16.99 4.22 11.42
CA ASP A 38 -18.28 4.27 12.12
C ASP A 38 -18.24 3.49 13.45
N SER A 39 -17.38 2.47 13.55
CA SER A 39 -17.18 1.68 14.77
C SER A 39 -15.78 1.05 14.79
N ARG A 40 -15.32 0.63 15.98
CA ARG A 40 -14.06 -0.14 16.11
C ARG A 40 -14.11 -1.49 15.39
N GLU A 41 -15.27 -2.13 15.35
CA GLU A 41 -15.48 -3.38 14.62
C GLU A 41 -15.28 -3.19 13.10
N SER A 42 -15.93 -2.17 12.53
CA SER A 42 -15.73 -1.83 11.11
C SER A 42 -14.29 -1.43 10.84
N PHE A 43 -13.65 -0.70 11.76
CA PHE A 43 -12.23 -0.37 11.65
C PHE A 43 -11.33 -1.61 11.68
N ALA A 44 -11.61 -2.58 12.55
CA ALA A 44 -10.86 -3.82 12.63
C ALA A 44 -10.89 -4.61 11.31
N ARG A 45 -12.03 -4.61 10.58
CA ARG A 45 -12.11 -5.18 9.22
C ARG A 45 -11.19 -4.45 8.23
N PHE A 46 -11.11 -3.14 8.33
CA PHE A 46 -10.14 -2.38 7.54
C PHE A 46 -8.69 -2.76 7.90
N VAL A 47 -8.38 -2.94 9.19
CA VAL A 47 -7.06 -3.40 9.63
C VAL A 47 -6.77 -4.83 9.13
N VAL A 48 -7.76 -5.72 9.07
CA VAL A 48 -7.62 -7.07 8.47
C VAL A 48 -7.15 -6.99 7.02
N ALA A 49 -7.79 -6.15 6.20
CA ALA A 49 -7.38 -5.95 4.80
C ALA A 49 -5.96 -5.38 4.69
N GLN A 50 -5.62 -4.41 5.56
CA GLN A 50 -4.29 -3.81 5.63
C GLN A 50 -3.22 -4.84 6.03
N TYR A 51 -3.50 -5.67 7.04
CA TYR A 51 -2.61 -6.73 7.48
C TYR A 51 -2.37 -7.75 6.38
N LEU A 52 -3.43 -8.26 5.75
CA LEU A 52 -3.31 -9.24 4.66
C LEU A 52 -2.41 -8.70 3.55
N PHE A 53 -2.66 -7.47 3.08
CA PHE A 53 -1.86 -6.86 2.02
C PHE A 53 -0.40 -6.66 2.43
N GLN A 54 -0.14 -6.14 3.63
CA GLN A 54 1.23 -5.92 4.11
C GLN A 54 1.98 -7.25 4.33
N SER A 55 1.29 -8.29 4.78
CA SER A 55 1.87 -9.62 5.01
C SER A 55 2.33 -10.28 3.71
N GLU A 56 1.59 -10.11 2.62
CA GLU A 56 1.98 -10.60 1.28
C GLU A 56 3.24 -9.92 0.76
N LEU A 57 3.47 -8.66 1.14
CA LEU A 57 4.63 -7.89 0.70
C LEU A 57 5.86 -8.08 1.58
N GLN A 58 5.76 -8.77 2.72
CA GLN A 58 6.88 -8.90 3.66
C GLN A 58 8.13 -9.52 3.00
N ALA A 59 7.94 -10.47 2.08
CA ALA A 59 9.03 -11.04 1.29
C ALA A 59 9.73 -10.01 0.40
N LEU A 60 8.98 -9.07 -0.20
CA LEU A 60 9.57 -7.99 -1.00
C LEU A 60 10.35 -7.00 -0.12
N TYR A 61 9.79 -6.63 1.03
CA TYR A 61 10.43 -5.68 1.94
C TYR A 61 11.72 -6.21 2.58
N THR A 62 11.91 -7.53 2.56
CA THR A 62 13.10 -8.20 3.10
C THR A 62 14.01 -8.79 2.01
N ASP A 63 13.67 -8.59 0.74
CA ASP A 63 14.47 -9.09 -0.38
C ASP A 63 15.80 -8.34 -0.47
N PRO A 64 16.96 -9.04 -0.45
CA PRO A 64 18.27 -8.40 -0.56
C PRO A 64 18.48 -7.56 -1.82
N GLN A 65 17.90 -7.95 -2.96
CA GLN A 65 17.99 -7.20 -4.21
C GLN A 65 17.22 -5.88 -4.14
N LEU A 66 16.03 -5.90 -3.54
CA LEU A 66 15.22 -4.69 -3.37
C LEU A 66 15.78 -3.78 -2.27
N ILE A 67 16.35 -4.34 -1.21
CA ILE A 67 17.09 -3.57 -0.19
C ILE A 67 18.32 -2.88 -0.77
N ALA A 68 19.03 -3.52 -1.71
CA ALA A 68 20.15 -2.88 -2.40
C ALA A 68 19.72 -1.63 -3.20
N ILE A 69 18.46 -1.58 -3.64
CA ILE A 69 17.87 -0.43 -4.36
C ILE A 69 17.32 0.62 -3.37
N VAL A 70 16.57 0.18 -2.36
CA VAL A 70 15.98 1.04 -1.32
C VAL A 70 16.59 0.63 0.04
N PRO A 71 17.68 1.27 0.50
CA PRO A 71 18.44 0.79 1.65
C PRO A 71 17.66 0.67 2.97
N ASP A 72 16.61 1.46 3.14
CA ASP A 72 15.75 1.45 4.33
C ASP A 72 14.46 0.62 4.13
N LEU A 73 14.38 -0.20 3.07
CA LEU A 73 13.15 -0.91 2.68
C LEU A 73 12.57 -1.76 3.82
N ALA A 74 13.39 -2.57 4.50
CA ALA A 74 12.89 -3.44 5.57
C ALA A 74 12.16 -2.67 6.68
N ALA A 75 12.58 -1.44 6.99
CA ALA A 75 11.95 -0.59 8.01
C ALA A 75 10.64 0.06 7.55
N ARG A 76 10.31 -0.02 6.25
CA ARG A 76 9.11 0.58 5.65
C ARG A 76 7.88 -0.33 5.73
N CYS A 77 8.05 -1.64 5.91
CA CYS A 77 6.92 -2.59 5.99
C CYS A 77 6.04 -2.29 7.21
N ARG A 78 4.72 -2.36 7.05
CA ARG A 78 3.74 -2.08 8.13
C ARG A 78 3.01 -3.32 8.65
N ALA A 79 3.43 -4.52 8.25
CA ALA A 79 2.76 -5.78 8.62
C ALA A 79 2.72 -5.98 10.13
N GLU A 80 3.84 -5.73 10.83
CA GLU A 80 3.90 -5.89 12.29
C GLU A 80 3.02 -4.87 13.02
N GLN A 81 3.01 -3.60 12.57
CA GLN A 81 2.14 -2.59 13.16
C GLN A 81 0.66 -2.95 12.98
N ALA A 82 0.27 -3.42 11.79
CA ALA A 82 -1.10 -3.86 11.54
C ALA A 82 -1.46 -5.11 12.37
N ARG A 83 -0.52 -6.04 12.59
CA ARG A 83 -0.72 -7.21 13.45
C ARG A 83 -0.97 -6.81 14.92
N LEU A 84 -0.20 -5.84 15.42
CA LEU A 84 -0.39 -5.29 16.76
C LEU A 84 -1.72 -4.54 16.87
N ASP A 85 -2.13 -3.82 15.82
CA ASP A 85 -3.44 -3.16 15.78
C ASP A 85 -4.59 -4.16 15.87
N LEU A 86 -4.50 -5.31 15.20
CA LEU A 86 -5.50 -6.38 15.34
C LEU A 86 -5.60 -6.89 16.79
N ALA A 87 -4.47 -7.05 17.48
CA ALA A 87 -4.46 -7.45 18.88
C ALA A 87 -5.07 -6.38 19.80
N ASP A 88 -4.76 -5.10 19.58
CA ASP A 88 -5.36 -3.98 20.32
C ASP A 88 -6.90 -3.88 20.09
N LEU A 89 -7.40 -4.41 18.96
CA LEU A 89 -8.80 -4.42 18.55
C LEU A 89 -9.49 -5.77 18.84
N ASP A 90 -8.90 -6.64 19.66
CA ASP A 90 -9.43 -7.97 20.00
C ASP A 90 -9.83 -8.80 18.76
N THR A 91 -9.09 -8.64 17.66
CA THR A 91 -9.34 -9.30 16.38
C THR A 91 -8.25 -10.30 16.09
N GLU A 92 -8.63 -11.54 15.78
CA GLU A 92 -7.67 -12.57 15.40
C GLU A 92 -6.93 -12.22 14.11
N VAL A 93 -5.66 -12.63 14.05
CA VAL A 93 -4.86 -12.52 12.82
C VAL A 93 -5.49 -13.44 11.76
N PRO A 94 -5.92 -12.92 10.61
CA PRO A 94 -6.60 -13.72 9.59
C PRO A 94 -5.65 -14.73 8.97
N ALA A 95 -6.20 -15.87 8.55
CA ALA A 95 -5.48 -16.81 7.71
C ALA A 95 -5.13 -16.16 6.35
N PRO A 96 -4.04 -16.60 5.68
CA PRO A 96 -3.70 -16.10 4.36
C PRO A 96 -4.85 -16.26 3.36
N PHE A 97 -5.10 -15.23 2.55
CA PHE A 97 -6.09 -15.27 1.48
C PHE A 97 -5.48 -15.81 0.19
N ALA A 98 -6.20 -16.65 -0.54
CA ALA A 98 -5.71 -17.27 -1.77
C ALA A 98 -5.36 -16.20 -2.84
N GLY A 99 -4.41 -16.53 -3.73
CA GLY A 99 -3.98 -15.63 -4.80
C GLY A 99 -2.95 -14.57 -4.39
N ALA A 100 -2.26 -14.79 -3.27
CA ALA A 100 -1.18 -13.91 -2.82
C ALA A 100 -0.10 -13.73 -3.90
N LEU A 101 0.58 -12.57 -3.86
CA LEU A 101 1.70 -12.28 -4.73
C LEU A 101 2.76 -13.39 -4.66
N GLY A 102 3.09 -13.95 -5.82
CA GLY A 102 4.09 -15.01 -5.95
C GLY A 102 5.53 -14.46 -5.97
N LYS A 103 6.31 -14.89 -6.96
CA LYS A 103 7.65 -14.36 -7.23
C LYS A 103 7.60 -13.38 -8.39
N PRO A 104 7.29 -12.08 -8.15
CA PRO A 104 7.23 -11.10 -9.21
C PRO A 104 8.59 -10.88 -9.86
N SER A 105 8.57 -10.40 -11.11
CA SER A 105 9.75 -9.76 -11.72
C SER A 105 10.14 -8.49 -10.95
N LEU A 106 11.36 -7.97 -11.19
CA LEU A 106 11.83 -6.73 -10.57
C LEU A 106 10.86 -5.56 -10.82
N GLY A 107 10.44 -5.37 -12.06
CA GLY A 107 9.48 -4.33 -12.42
C GLY A 107 8.18 -4.45 -11.64
N GLU A 108 7.56 -5.63 -11.65
CA GLU A 108 6.35 -5.89 -10.86
C GLU A 108 6.55 -5.59 -9.38
N ALA A 109 7.62 -6.08 -8.76
CA ALA A 109 7.92 -5.84 -7.35
C ALA A 109 8.01 -4.33 -7.02
N LEU A 110 8.65 -3.54 -7.89
CA LEU A 110 8.72 -2.09 -7.74
C LEU A 110 7.34 -1.43 -7.84
N GLY A 111 6.46 -1.92 -8.72
CA GLY A 111 5.08 -1.46 -8.82
C GLY A 111 4.27 -1.73 -7.54
N TRP A 112 4.40 -2.93 -6.97
CA TRP A 112 3.75 -3.28 -5.70
C TRP A 112 4.26 -2.45 -4.51
N ILE A 113 5.58 -2.24 -4.43
CA ILE A 113 6.18 -1.37 -3.41
C ILE A 113 5.71 0.08 -3.60
N PHE A 114 5.62 0.58 -4.84
CA PHE A 114 5.12 1.92 -5.13
C PHE A 114 3.72 2.15 -4.56
N VAL A 115 2.79 1.20 -4.77
CA VAL A 115 1.43 1.30 -4.22
C VAL A 115 1.43 1.24 -2.70
N SER A 116 2.19 0.32 -2.11
CA SER A 116 2.28 0.21 -0.65
C SER A 116 2.88 1.46 -0.01
N GLU A 117 3.97 2.02 -0.56
CA GLU A 117 4.57 3.26 -0.07
C GLU A 117 3.65 4.47 -0.27
N GLY A 118 2.98 4.55 -1.43
CA GLY A 118 2.04 5.63 -1.75
C GLY A 118 0.84 5.66 -0.80
N SER A 119 0.34 4.49 -0.36
CA SER A 119 -0.78 4.39 0.58
C SER A 119 -0.52 5.10 1.93
N LYS A 120 0.75 5.30 2.30
CA LYS A 120 1.14 6.00 3.55
C LYS A 120 0.85 7.49 3.51
N LEU A 121 0.77 8.11 2.33
CA LEU A 121 0.42 9.52 2.20
C LEU A 121 -1.01 9.78 2.68
N GLY A 122 -1.94 8.91 2.27
CA GLY A 122 -3.34 8.97 2.70
C GLY A 122 -3.54 8.67 4.20
N ALA A 123 -2.63 7.90 4.81
CA ALA A 123 -2.70 7.53 6.23
C ALA A 123 -2.72 8.74 7.18
N ALA A 124 -2.17 9.90 6.77
CA ALA A 124 -2.23 11.15 7.54
C ALA A 124 -3.66 11.65 7.77
N PHE A 125 -4.60 11.35 6.85
CA PHE A 125 -6.01 11.68 7.02
C PHE A 125 -6.74 10.60 7.81
N LEU A 126 -6.39 9.33 7.60
CA LEU A 126 -7.03 8.19 8.27
C LEU A 126 -6.77 8.19 9.77
N ILE A 127 -5.54 8.46 10.21
CA ILE A 127 -5.22 8.50 11.65
C ILE A 127 -6.05 9.55 12.39
N LYS A 128 -6.33 10.70 11.76
CA LYS A 128 -7.18 11.75 12.36
C LYS A 128 -8.62 11.30 12.56
N ARG A 129 -9.13 10.43 11.69
CA ARG A 129 -10.48 9.84 11.84
C ARG A 129 -10.48 8.75 12.91
N ALA A 130 -9.40 7.99 13.04
CA ALA A 130 -9.25 6.94 14.05
C ALA A 130 -9.35 7.47 15.49
N VAL A 131 -8.97 8.74 15.73
CA VAL A 131 -9.11 9.41 17.03
C VAL A 131 -10.56 9.39 17.55
N ALA A 132 -11.56 9.50 16.67
CA ALA A 132 -12.97 9.44 17.07
C ALA A 132 -13.39 8.06 17.61
N LEU A 133 -12.60 7.02 17.31
CA LEU A 133 -12.74 5.67 17.86
C LEU A 133 -11.83 5.43 19.07
N GLU A 134 -11.17 6.48 19.58
CA GLU A 134 -10.14 6.45 20.62
C GLU A 134 -8.93 5.57 20.26
N LEU A 135 -8.59 5.52 18.97
CA LEU A 135 -7.42 4.83 18.45
C LEU A 135 -6.28 5.82 18.16
N SER A 136 -5.04 5.35 18.23
CA SER A 136 -3.84 6.16 18.02
C SER A 136 -2.69 5.34 17.42
N GLU A 137 -1.59 6.01 17.09
CA GLU A 137 -0.33 5.38 16.69
C GLU A 137 0.30 4.49 17.78
N THR A 138 -0.24 4.51 18.99
CA THR A 138 0.18 3.67 20.12
C THR A 138 -0.88 2.68 20.59
N PHE A 139 -2.05 2.64 19.94
CA PHE A 139 -3.13 1.70 20.27
C PHE A 139 -4.11 1.57 19.08
N GLY A 140 -4.16 0.40 18.46
CA GLY A 140 -5.14 0.04 17.42
C GLY A 140 -4.99 0.75 16.07
N ALA A 141 -4.17 1.80 15.93
CA ALA A 141 -3.91 2.47 14.65
C ALA A 141 -2.41 2.75 14.39
N ARG A 142 -1.52 1.92 14.94
CA ARG A 142 -0.06 1.94 14.75
C ARG A 142 0.33 1.95 13.27
N HIS A 143 -0.38 1.17 12.43
CA HIS A 143 -0.08 1.09 11.00
C HIS A 143 -0.38 2.41 10.24
N LEU A 144 -1.15 3.33 10.83
CA LEU A 144 -1.41 4.66 10.29
C LEU A 144 -0.44 5.72 10.86
N GLY A 145 0.39 5.34 11.84
CA GLY A 145 1.37 6.20 12.47
C GLY A 145 2.32 6.87 11.48
N GLU A 146 2.87 8.01 11.88
CA GLU A 146 3.87 8.69 11.07
C GLU A 146 5.20 7.92 11.09
N PRO A 147 5.78 7.57 9.93
CA PRO A 147 7.09 6.95 9.89
C PRO A 147 8.18 7.93 10.36
N ALA A 148 9.29 7.38 10.85
CA ALA A 148 10.48 8.17 11.14
C ALA A 148 10.92 8.96 9.89
N GLY A 149 11.26 10.24 10.06
CA GLY A 149 11.61 11.15 8.95
C GLY A 149 10.40 11.76 8.23
N GLY A 150 9.17 11.36 8.56
CA GLY A 150 7.94 11.96 8.05
C GLY A 150 7.49 11.42 6.69
N ARG A 151 6.17 11.36 6.49
CA ARG A 151 5.54 10.73 5.30
C ARG A 151 5.99 11.38 3.99
N ALA A 152 6.02 12.71 3.94
CA ALA A 152 6.31 13.45 2.72
C ALA A 152 7.76 13.26 2.26
N GLU A 153 8.73 13.28 3.18
CA GLU A 153 10.14 13.08 2.81
C GLU A 153 10.40 11.61 2.47
N GLY A 154 9.85 10.67 3.23
CA GLY A 154 9.95 9.25 2.93
C GLY A 154 9.42 8.87 1.55
N TRP A 155 8.33 9.51 1.11
CA TRP A 155 7.80 9.37 -0.25
C TRP A 155 8.70 10.00 -1.31
N LYS A 156 9.15 11.25 -1.11
CA LYS A 156 10.06 11.93 -2.05
C LYS A 156 11.38 11.19 -2.23
N GLN A 157 11.92 10.61 -1.16
CA GLN A 157 13.12 9.78 -1.24
C GLN A 157 12.87 8.52 -2.08
N PHE A 158 11.78 7.81 -1.78
CA PHE A 158 11.42 6.59 -2.50
C PHE A 158 11.21 6.85 -4.00
N THR A 159 10.44 7.88 -4.38
CA THR A 159 10.18 8.17 -5.80
C THR A 159 11.43 8.64 -6.53
N ARG A 160 12.33 9.38 -5.87
CA ARG A 160 13.64 9.74 -6.46
C ARG A 160 14.48 8.50 -6.78
N ILE A 161 14.53 7.52 -5.88
CA ILE A 161 15.21 6.25 -6.13
C ILE A 161 14.57 5.56 -7.33
N LEU A 162 13.24 5.38 -7.29
CA LEU A 162 12.49 4.73 -8.34
C LEU A 162 12.70 5.39 -9.71
N ASP A 163 12.68 6.72 -9.78
CA ASP A 163 12.87 7.49 -11.02
C ASP A 163 14.32 7.45 -11.55
N SER A 164 15.30 7.16 -10.68
CA SER A 164 16.72 7.08 -11.05
C SER A 164 17.17 5.72 -11.59
N LEU A 165 16.32 4.70 -11.47
CA LEU A 165 16.63 3.35 -11.96
C LEU A 165 16.68 3.32 -13.49
N ASP A 166 17.74 2.69 -14.00
CA ASP A 166 17.87 2.31 -15.40
C ASP A 166 17.18 0.97 -15.59
N LEU A 167 15.90 1.02 -15.97
CA LEU A 167 15.07 -0.15 -16.24
C LEU A 167 14.81 -0.27 -17.73
N SER A 168 14.69 -1.51 -18.22
CA SER A 168 14.27 -1.74 -19.60
C SER A 168 12.82 -1.30 -19.81
N PRO A 169 12.38 -1.05 -21.07
CA PRO A 169 10.98 -0.77 -21.38
C PRO A 169 10.02 -1.88 -20.88
N GLU A 170 10.47 -3.14 -20.91
CA GLU A 170 9.70 -4.29 -20.42
C GLU A 170 9.54 -4.27 -18.90
N GLU A 171 10.58 -3.89 -18.17
CA GLU A 171 10.55 -3.73 -16.72
C GLU A 171 9.68 -2.54 -16.30
N ASP A 172 9.74 -1.42 -17.04
CA ASP A 172 8.85 -0.28 -16.84
C ASP A 172 7.38 -0.67 -17.04
N ALA A 173 7.08 -1.39 -18.13
CA ALA A 173 5.74 -1.89 -18.37
C ALA A 173 5.29 -2.91 -17.30
N ALA A 174 6.23 -3.71 -16.76
CA ALA A 174 5.97 -4.63 -15.67
C ALA A 174 5.67 -3.90 -14.35
N ALA A 175 6.33 -2.78 -14.07
CA ALA A 175 6.02 -1.93 -12.92
C ALA A 175 4.63 -1.32 -13.00
N GLU A 176 4.23 -0.84 -14.18
CA GLU A 176 2.87 -0.32 -14.40
C GLU A 176 1.80 -1.41 -14.18
N ARG A 177 2.00 -2.61 -14.74
CA ARG A 177 1.11 -3.77 -14.49
C ARG A 177 1.08 -4.17 -13.02
N GLY A 178 2.24 -4.23 -12.37
CA GLY A 178 2.36 -4.59 -10.96
C GLY A 178 1.64 -3.60 -10.03
N ALA A 179 1.72 -2.30 -10.33
CA ALA A 179 1.02 -1.27 -9.57
C ALA A 179 -0.50 -1.40 -9.71
N VAL A 180 -1.02 -1.64 -10.92
CA VAL A 180 -2.46 -1.90 -11.12
C VAL A 180 -2.90 -3.16 -10.36
N ALA A 181 -2.14 -4.25 -10.49
CA ALA A 181 -2.42 -5.52 -9.79
C ALA A 181 -2.41 -5.36 -8.25
N ALA A 182 -1.56 -4.49 -7.71
CA ALA A 182 -1.55 -4.20 -6.27
C ALA A 182 -2.84 -3.52 -5.78
N PHE A 183 -3.41 -2.59 -6.56
CA PHE A 183 -4.73 -1.99 -6.26
C PHE A 183 -5.87 -3.00 -6.37
N GLU A 184 -5.85 -3.84 -7.42
CA GLU A 184 -6.81 -4.92 -7.61
C GLU A 184 -6.75 -5.90 -6.43
N ARG A 185 -5.55 -6.30 -6.02
CA ARG A 185 -5.36 -7.18 -4.86
C ARG A 185 -5.90 -6.56 -3.58
N PHE A 186 -5.58 -5.31 -3.30
CA PHE A 186 -6.10 -4.66 -2.10
C PHE A 186 -7.63 -4.55 -2.12
N THR A 187 -8.22 -4.37 -3.30
CA THR A 187 -9.68 -4.37 -3.49
C THR A 187 -10.30 -5.74 -3.15
N GLU A 188 -9.68 -6.84 -3.58
CA GLU A 188 -10.11 -8.21 -3.22
C GLU A 188 -10.02 -8.45 -1.71
N LEU A 189 -8.90 -8.08 -1.10
CA LEU A 189 -8.65 -8.24 0.33
C LEU A 189 -9.62 -7.42 1.17
N LEU A 190 -9.94 -6.19 0.72
CA LEU A 190 -10.93 -5.34 1.37
C LEU A 190 -12.33 -5.97 1.32
N LYS A 191 -12.76 -6.45 0.14
CA LYS A 191 -14.04 -7.15 0.00
C LYS A 191 -14.10 -8.39 0.88
N HIS A 192 -13.02 -9.18 0.92
CA HIS A 192 -12.93 -10.36 1.76
C HIS A 192 -13.06 -10.01 3.25
N ALA A 193 -12.34 -8.99 3.73
CA ALA A 193 -12.36 -8.58 5.12
C ALA A 193 -13.75 -8.11 5.59
N TYR A 194 -14.51 -7.44 4.72
CA TYR A 194 -15.87 -6.98 5.01
C TYR A 194 -16.98 -7.99 4.71
N ALA A 195 -16.71 -9.04 3.93
CA ALA A 195 -17.70 -10.10 3.66
C ALA A 195 -17.98 -10.98 4.89
N ALA A 196 -17.05 -11.07 5.84
CA ALA A 196 -17.21 -11.83 7.08
C ALA A 196 -18.39 -11.34 7.96
N ASP A 197 -18.82 -10.08 7.79
CA ASP A 197 -19.97 -9.50 8.49
C ASP A 197 -21.32 -9.90 7.86
N ALA A 198 -21.38 -10.06 6.55
CA ALA A 198 -22.63 -10.42 5.86
C ALA A 198 -23.12 -11.84 6.17
N ALA A 199 -22.24 -12.68 6.73
CA ALA A 199 -22.59 -14.03 7.20
C ALA A 199 -23.05 -14.05 8.68
N LEU A 200 -22.88 -12.93 9.41
CA LEU A 200 -23.23 -12.77 10.82
C LEU A 200 -24.43 -11.83 11.05
N ALA A 201 -24.85 -11.10 10.01
CA ALA A 201 -26.06 -10.25 9.97
C ALA A 201 -27.27 -11.01 9.40
#